data_AF-A0A956HMV1-F1
#
_entry.id   AF-A0A956HMV1-F1
#
_cell.length_a   1.000
_cell.length_b   1.000
_cell.length_c   1.000
_cell.angle_alpha   90.00
_cell.angle_beta   90.00
_cell.angle_gamma   90.00
#
_symmetry.space_group_name_H-M   'P 1'
#
loop_
_entity.id
_entity.type
_entity.pdbx_description
1 polymer ?
#
loop_
_entity_poly.entity_id
_entity_poly.type
_entity_poly.pdbx_seq_one_letter_code
_entity_poly.pdbx_strand_id
1 'polypeptide(L)'
;MRRALRWLGGAALLLATCGAAGLYFAPSSVTPEAIARSVDHDPERLAAAYALPTAATFPRALHWQANGSLCGPASVVNVRRSLGLDAIDEAAVLDGTGRCWTGACIP
;
A
#
# COMPACT_ATOMS: atom_id res chain seq x y z
N MET A 1 -42.00 31.12 -4.24
CA MET A 1 -40.64 31.24 -4.80
C MET A 1 -39.52 30.84 -3.82
N ARG A 2 -39.43 31.40 -2.60
CA ARG A 2 -38.36 31.07 -1.63
C ARG A 2 -38.27 29.59 -1.22
N ARG A 3 -39.39 28.87 -1.13
CA ARG A 3 -39.40 27.42 -0.84
C ARG A 3 -38.83 26.60 -1.99
N ALA A 4 -39.22 26.89 -3.24
CA ALA A 4 -38.70 26.22 -4.43
C ALA A 4 -37.17 26.42 -4.58
N LEU A 5 -36.68 27.63 -4.30
CA LEU A 5 -35.24 27.93 -4.35
C LEU A 5 -34.44 27.16 -3.29
N ARG A 6 -35.03 26.92 -2.10
CA ARG A 6 -34.44 26.07 -1.05
C ARG A 6 -34.36 24.60 -1.45
N TRP A 7 -35.41 24.06 -2.08
CA TRP A 7 -35.42 22.69 -2.57
C TRP A 7 -34.40 22.47 -3.68
N LEU A 8 -34.30 23.41 -4.63
CA LEU A 8 -33.30 23.35 -5.70
C LEU A 8 -31.86 23.43 -5.15
N GLY A 9 -31.60 24.33 -4.19
CA GLY A 9 -30.30 24.42 -3.54
C GLY A 9 -29.95 23.15 -2.76
N GLY A 10 -30.91 22.57 -2.03
CA GLY A 10 -30.72 21.31 -1.32
C GLY A 10 -30.44 20.14 -2.25
N ALA A 11 -31.18 20.01 -3.35
CA ALA A 11 -30.97 18.96 -4.35
C ALA A 11 -29.59 19.08 -5.03
N ALA A 12 -29.17 20.30 -5.38
CA ALA A 12 -27.86 20.55 -5.96
C ALA A 12 -26.72 20.19 -5.01
N LEU A 13 -26.84 20.55 -3.73
CA LEU A 13 -25.85 20.20 -2.71
C LEU A 13 -25.78 18.67 -2.52
N LEU A 14 -26.92 17.99 -2.48
CA LEU A 14 -26.98 16.54 -2.29
C LEU A 14 -26.33 15.80 -3.46
N LEU A 15 -26.62 16.22 -4.71
CA LEU A 15 -25.98 15.71 -5.91
C LEU A 15 -24.47 15.93 -5.91
N ALA A 16 -24.01 17.13 -5.51
CA ALA A 16 -22.58 17.43 -5.42
C ALA A 16 -21.89 16.55 -4.37
N THR A 17 -22.50 16.36 -3.19
CA THR A 17 -21.93 15.50 -2.15
C THR A 17 -21.93 14.03 -2.53
N CYS A 18 -22.99 13.53 -3.18
CA CYS A 18 -23.04 12.15 -3.68
C CYS A 18 -22.02 11.93 -4.80
N GLY A 19 -21.86 12.89 -5.72
CA GLY A 19 -20.85 12.83 -6.77
C GLY A 19 -19.43 12.82 -6.22
N ALA A 20 -19.13 13.71 -5.27
CA ALA A 20 -17.83 13.76 -4.60
C ALA A 20 -17.52 12.47 -3.83
N ALA A 21 -18.50 11.93 -3.09
CA ALA A 21 -18.36 10.65 -2.41
C ALA A 21 -18.13 9.51 -3.40
N GLY A 22 -18.89 9.46 -4.50
CA GLY A 22 -18.70 8.45 -5.55
C GLY A 22 -17.31 8.46 -6.17
N LEU A 23 -16.73 9.65 -6.40
CA LEU A 23 -15.36 9.80 -6.89
C LEU A 23 -14.33 9.36 -5.84
N TYR A 24 -14.57 9.66 -4.57
CA TYR A 24 -13.68 9.24 -3.48
C TYR A 24 -13.64 7.72 -3.29
N PHE A 25 -14.79 7.04 -3.46
CA PHE A 25 -14.90 5.59 -3.37
C PHE A 25 -14.72 4.86 -4.71
N ALA A 26 -14.34 5.57 -5.78
CA ALA A 26 -14.12 4.96 -7.08
C ALA A 26 -12.94 3.97 -6.99
N PRO A 27 -13.08 2.75 -7.52
CA PRO A 27 -12.01 1.76 -7.51
C PRO A 27 -10.81 2.25 -8.32
N SER A 28 -9.60 1.83 -7.95
CA SER A 28 -8.39 2.17 -8.69
C SER A 28 -8.47 1.63 -10.12
N SER A 29 -7.98 2.41 -11.08
CA SER A 29 -7.81 1.95 -12.48
C SER A 29 -6.70 0.90 -12.64
N VAL A 30 -5.86 0.74 -11.61
CA VAL A 30 -4.79 -0.27 -11.57
C VAL A 30 -5.36 -1.58 -11.03
N THR A 31 -5.17 -2.67 -11.78
CA THR A 31 -5.63 -3.99 -11.33
C THR A 31 -4.71 -4.58 -10.26
N PRO A 32 -5.22 -5.40 -9.33
CA PRO A 32 -4.39 -6.09 -8.34
C PRO A 32 -3.23 -6.90 -8.97
N GLU A 33 -3.47 -7.53 -10.12
CA GLU A 33 -2.46 -8.32 -10.85
C GLU A 33 -1.35 -7.44 -11.44
N ALA A 34 -1.65 -6.19 -11.78
CA ALA A 34 -0.64 -5.23 -12.23
C ALA A 34 0.27 -4.82 -11.07
N ILE A 35 -0.29 -4.63 -9.87
CA ILE A 35 0.46 -4.30 -8.64
C ILE A 35 1.30 -5.51 -8.20
N ALA A 36 0.75 -6.73 -8.27
CA ALA A 36 1.48 -7.95 -7.94
C ALA A 36 2.70 -8.18 -8.83
N ARG A 37 2.60 -7.84 -10.12
CA ARG A 37 3.70 -8.00 -11.10
C ARG A 37 4.64 -6.80 -11.20
N SER A 38 4.41 -5.74 -10.42
CA SER A 38 5.24 -4.53 -10.50
C SER A 38 6.58 -4.66 -9.76
N VAL A 39 6.83 -5.80 -9.09
CA VAL A 39 8.08 -6.08 -8.39
C VAL A 39 9.01 -6.80 -9.35
N ASP A 40 10.10 -6.14 -9.71
CA ASP A 40 11.15 -6.69 -10.56
C ASP A 40 12.34 -7.12 -9.69
N HIS A 41 12.88 -8.31 -9.97
CA HIS A 41 14.07 -8.83 -9.31
C HIS A 41 15.04 -9.34 -10.37
N ASP A 42 16.24 -8.75 -10.36
CA ASP A 42 17.36 -9.13 -11.20
C ASP A 42 18.46 -9.77 -10.33
N PRO A 43 18.58 -11.11 -10.31
CA PRO A 43 19.57 -11.82 -9.49
C PRO A 43 21.02 -11.44 -9.81
N GLU A 44 21.34 -11.11 -11.06
CA GLU A 44 22.70 -10.75 -11.47
C GLU A 44 23.08 -9.38 -10.91
N ARG A 45 22.17 -8.40 -11.00
CA ARG A 45 22.34 -7.08 -10.38
C ARG A 45 22.45 -7.18 -8.87
N LEU A 46 21.65 -8.04 -8.25
CA LEU A 46 21.71 -8.25 -6.81
C LEU A 46 23.05 -8.86 -6.37
N ALA A 47 23.55 -9.84 -7.12
CA ALA A 47 24.87 -10.44 -6.88
C ALA A 47 25.99 -9.40 -7.01
N ALA A 48 25.93 -8.53 -8.03
CA ALA A 48 26.87 -7.44 -8.19
C ALA A 48 26.80 -6.43 -7.02
N ALA A 49 25.59 -6.12 -6.53
CA ALA A 49 25.42 -5.25 -5.39
C ALA A 49 26.04 -5.84 -4.11
N TYR A 50 25.85 -7.14 -3.86
CA TYR A 50 26.46 -7.83 -2.70
C TYR A 50 27.99 -7.95 -2.77
N ALA A 51 28.60 -7.76 -3.93
CA ALA A 51 30.06 -7.73 -4.06
C ALA A 51 30.68 -6.42 -3.53
N LEU A 52 29.88 -5.38 -3.27
CA LEU A 52 30.37 -4.11 -2.72
C LEU A 52 30.81 -4.27 -1.26
N PRO A 53 31.89 -3.58 -0.80
CA PRO A 53 32.46 -3.79 0.53
C PRO A 53 31.46 -3.64 1.68
N THR A 54 30.61 -2.61 1.60
CA THR A 54 29.58 -2.36 2.61
C THR A 54 28.43 -3.36 2.51
N ALA A 55 28.01 -3.74 1.31
CA ALA A 55 26.91 -4.69 1.11
C ALA A 55 27.28 -6.11 1.56
N ALA A 56 28.56 -6.48 1.42
CA ALA A 56 29.09 -7.78 1.84
C ALA A 56 28.99 -8.03 3.36
N THR A 57 28.79 -6.99 4.18
CA THR A 57 28.60 -7.13 5.63
C THR A 57 27.16 -7.46 6.02
N PHE A 58 26.20 -7.31 5.09
CA PHE A 58 24.79 -7.60 5.35
C PHE A 58 24.42 -9.06 5.06
N PRO A 59 23.43 -9.64 5.77
CA PRO A 59 22.90 -10.95 5.43
C PRO A 59 22.35 -10.99 4.00
N ARG A 60 22.67 -12.06 3.25
CA ARG A 60 22.18 -12.24 1.86
C ARG A 60 20.70 -12.62 1.76
N ALA A 61 20.02 -12.81 2.88
CA ALA A 61 18.61 -13.21 2.95
C ALA A 61 17.70 -11.98 3.00
N LEU A 62 17.45 -11.38 1.84
CA LEU A 62 16.47 -10.30 1.69
C LEU A 62 15.04 -10.88 1.62
N HIS A 63 14.09 -10.24 2.31
CA HIS A 63 12.67 -10.45 2.08
C HIS A 63 12.21 -9.54 0.95
N TRP A 64 11.75 -10.13 -0.15
CA TRP A 64 11.20 -9.40 -1.28
C TRP A 64 9.76 -9.01 -1.01
N GLN A 65 9.41 -7.78 -1.37
CA GLN A 65 8.05 -7.31 -1.22
C GLN A 65 7.08 -8.14 -2.09
N ALA A 66 5.92 -8.51 -1.57
CA ALA A 66 5.00 -9.35 -2.34
C ALA A 66 4.34 -8.61 -3.53
N ASN A 67 4.26 -7.27 -3.47
CA ASN A 67 3.75 -6.43 -4.55
C ASN A 67 4.26 -4.99 -4.44
N GLY A 68 4.04 -4.15 -5.46
CA GLY A 68 4.53 -2.76 -5.53
C GLY A 68 4.10 -1.84 -4.40
N SER A 69 2.98 -2.12 -3.74
CA SER A 69 2.42 -1.31 -2.65
C SER A 69 2.95 -1.70 -1.26
N LEU A 70 3.81 -2.73 -1.16
CA LEU A 70 4.31 -3.26 0.11
C LEU A 70 5.80 -2.93 0.37
N CYS A 71 6.37 -1.94 -0.31
CA CYS A 71 7.77 -1.53 -0.10
C CYS A 71 8.08 -1.12 1.37
N GLY A 72 7.15 -0.45 2.04
CA GLY A 72 7.26 -0.10 3.46
C GLY A 72 7.27 -1.32 4.37
N PRO A 73 6.22 -2.17 4.36
CA PRO A 73 6.19 -3.42 5.11
C PRO A 73 7.40 -4.32 4.88
N ALA A 74 7.80 -4.53 3.62
CA ALA A 74 8.99 -5.33 3.30
C ALA A 74 10.28 -4.75 3.90
N SER A 75 10.42 -3.42 3.92
CA SER A 75 11.56 -2.76 4.55
C SER A 75 11.60 -3.03 6.06
N VAL A 76 10.45 -2.98 6.74
CA VAL A 76 10.34 -3.30 8.17
C VAL A 76 10.73 -4.75 8.45
N VAL A 77 10.25 -5.70 7.63
CA VAL A 77 10.63 -7.12 7.73
C VAL A 77 12.15 -7.29 7.63
N ASN A 78 12.79 -6.65 6.64
CA ASN A 78 14.24 -6.72 6.45
C ASN A 78 15.05 -6.09 7.58
N VAL A 79 14.58 -4.96 8.12
CA VAL A 79 15.23 -4.32 9.28
C VAL A 79 15.15 -5.23 10.51
N ARG A 80 13.97 -5.78 10.80
CA ARG A 80 13.80 -6.72 11.93
C ARG A 80 14.71 -7.93 11.81
N ARG A 81 14.80 -8.52 10.60
CA ARG A 81 15.72 -9.62 10.31
C ARG A 81 17.18 -9.23 10.53
N SER A 82 17.57 -8.03 10.09
CA SER A 82 18.92 -7.50 10.30
C SER A 82 19.26 -7.29 11.78
N LEU A 83 18.26 -6.99 12.60
CA LEU A 83 18.38 -6.83 14.06
C LEU A 83 18.27 -8.16 14.83
N GLY A 84 18.06 -9.29 14.16
CA GLY A 84 17.87 -10.59 14.81
C GLY A 84 16.57 -10.71 15.62
N LEU A 85 15.58 -9.84 15.34
CA LEU A 85 14.25 -9.92 15.93
C LEU A 85 13.42 -11.02 15.27
N ASP A 86 12.35 -11.46 15.94
CA ASP A 86 11.43 -12.47 15.43
C ASP A 86 10.96 -12.14 14.01
N ALA A 87 11.06 -13.15 13.15
CA ALA A 87 10.64 -13.09 11.76
C ALA A 87 9.13 -12.88 11.71
N ILE A 88 8.73 -11.78 11.07
CA ILE A 88 7.35 -11.46 10.73
C ILE A 88 7.25 -11.27 9.22
N ASP A 89 6.04 -11.35 8.68
CA ASP A 89 5.75 -11.05 7.29
C ASP A 89 5.12 -9.66 7.13
N GLU A 90 4.84 -9.27 5.89
CA GLU A 90 4.25 -7.97 5.57
C GLU A 90 2.84 -7.82 6.16
N ALA A 91 2.07 -8.92 6.26
CA ALA A 91 0.74 -8.92 6.82
C ALA A 91 0.78 -8.62 8.32
N ALA A 92 1.69 -9.26 9.05
CA ALA A 92 1.92 -9.00 10.47
C ALA A 92 2.45 -7.58 10.73
N VAL A 93 3.21 -6.98 9.80
CA VAL A 93 3.60 -5.56 9.90
C VAL A 93 2.39 -4.63 9.77
N LEU A 94 1.41 -5.00 8.94
CA LEU A 94 0.21 -4.20 8.70
C LEU A 94 -0.92 -4.46 9.71
N ASP A 95 -0.81 -5.51 10.53
CA ASP A 95 -1.81 -5.84 11.53
C ASP A 95 -2.04 -4.67 12.50
N GLY A 96 -3.30 -4.39 12.80
CA GLY A 96 -3.70 -3.27 13.66
C GLY A 96 -3.46 -1.85 13.10
N THR A 97 -2.96 -1.69 11.87
CA THR A 97 -2.70 -0.34 11.28
C THR A 97 -3.94 0.34 10.70
N GLY A 98 -5.10 -0.34 10.70
CA GLY A 98 -6.39 0.20 10.24
C GLY A 98 -6.52 0.37 8.72
N ARG A 99 -5.55 -0.05 7.91
CA ARG A 99 -5.58 0.04 6.45
C ARG A 99 -6.19 -1.22 5.82
N CYS A 100 -7.51 -1.23 5.72
CA CYS A 100 -8.26 -2.11 4.82
C CYS A 100 -8.52 -1.40 3.47
N TRP A 101 -8.98 -2.10 2.42
CA TRP A 101 -9.34 -1.52 1.10
C TRP A 101 -10.08 -0.18 1.26
N THR A 102 -11.07 -0.14 2.14
CA THR A 102 -11.99 0.99 2.34
C THR A 102 -11.44 2.09 3.25
N GLY A 103 -10.21 1.94 3.77
CA GLY A 103 -9.62 2.87 4.75
C GLY A 103 -10.14 2.71 6.19
N ALA A 104 -11.07 1.78 6.45
CA ALA A 104 -11.54 1.42 7.78
C ALA A 104 -11.76 -0.10 7.86
N CYS A 105 -11.17 -0.73 8.87
CA CYS A 105 -11.37 -2.16 9.11
C CYS A 105 -12.59 -2.38 10.00
N ILE A 106 -13.58 -3.11 9.48
CA ILE A 106 -14.69 -3.65 10.28
C ILE A 106 -14.24 -5.04 10.77
N PRO A 107 -14.27 -5.33 12.08
CA PRO A 107 -13.85 -6.61 12.63
C PRO A 107 -14.72 -7.78 12.15
#